data_AF-X1MG77-F1
#
_entry.id   AF-X1MG77-F1
#
_cell.length_a   1.000
_cell.length_b   1.000
_cell.length_c   1.000
_cell.angle_alpha   90.00
_cell.angle_beta   90.00
_cell.angle_gamma   90.00
#
_symmetry.space_group_name_H-M   'P 1'
#
loop_
_entity.id
_entity.type
_entity.pdbx_description
1 polymer ?
#
loop_
_entity_poly.entity_id
_entity_poly.type
_entity_poly.pdbx_seq_one_letter_code
_entity_poly.pdbx_strand_id
1 'polypeptide(L)'
;DSICFIENKVESSEGENQLDNYSNVLDELANNKQTYLRYCTKYFDPKDENRHDFLQFRWSDIAGLLLEFNEKQQVQDFYNFLSNYNMANNLEITAKEVFLFENLRQTLNTLDEFLDRLKPAFISSFGKHSKAENISQMRNHGRYIFYKGKVFGEGSGNEIGVGFNLEDKPLVYVWIWTSKGNSKTETFNELVKKNSSIFSTTEKDYCSITQDLSSFLAYENPAEEIEKWFLEKFNILRKFINDTPELEWKVKIDQPR
;
A
#
# COMPACT_ATOMS: atom_id res chain seq x y z
N ASP A 1 24.96 -41.34 3.63
CA ASP A 1 25.25 -40.15 2.80
C ASP A 1 24.07 -39.79 1.92
N SER A 2 23.80 -38.50 1.77
CA SER A 2 22.69 -37.98 0.97
C SER A 2 23.07 -36.73 0.20
N ILE A 3 22.36 -36.46 -0.89
CA ILE A 3 22.44 -35.23 -1.67
C ILE A 3 21.04 -34.60 -1.69
N CYS A 4 20.95 -33.32 -1.39
CA CYS A 4 19.69 -32.58 -1.44
C CYS A 4 19.86 -31.34 -2.31
N PHE A 5 19.02 -31.20 -3.32
CA PHE A 5 18.85 -29.96 -4.04
C PHE A 5 17.63 -29.22 -3.50
N ILE A 6 17.79 -27.91 -3.30
CA ILE A 6 16.72 -27.02 -2.82
C ILE A 6 16.60 -25.90 -3.83
N GLU A 7 15.46 -25.84 -4.49
CA GLU A 7 15.08 -24.72 -5.34
C GLU A 7 14.23 -23.75 -4.52
N ASN A 8 14.56 -22.45 -4.58
CA ASN A 8 13.92 -21.43 -3.78
C ASN A 8 13.41 -20.26 -4.64
N LYS A 9 12.10 -20.04 -4.60
CA LYS A 9 11.39 -19.10 -5.48
C LYS A 9 10.61 -18.07 -4.67
N VAL A 10 11.09 -16.82 -4.71
CA VAL A 10 10.47 -15.70 -3.98
C VAL A 10 9.61 -14.84 -4.92
N GLU A 11 10.09 -14.46 -6.11
CA GLU A 11 9.30 -13.68 -7.10
C GLU A 11 9.77 -13.92 -8.56
N SER A 12 10.38 -15.08 -8.85
CA SER A 12 10.89 -15.39 -10.19
C SER A 12 9.85 -16.14 -11.04
N SER A 13 9.90 -15.95 -12.36
CA SER A 13 9.28 -16.86 -13.33
C SER A 13 10.13 -18.12 -13.47
N GLU A 14 9.50 -19.25 -13.80
CA GLU A 14 10.19 -20.54 -13.94
C GLU A 14 10.98 -20.61 -15.26
N GLY A 15 12.12 -21.30 -15.25
CA GLY A 15 12.77 -21.77 -16.47
C GLY A 15 12.07 -23.03 -17.00
N GLU A 16 12.07 -23.25 -18.31
CA GLU A 16 11.47 -24.46 -18.89
C GLU A 16 12.17 -25.73 -18.34
N ASN A 17 11.38 -26.69 -17.84
CA ASN A 17 11.83 -28.00 -17.34
C ASN A 17 12.88 -27.96 -16.20
N GLN A 18 12.85 -26.93 -15.35
CA GLN A 18 13.89 -26.71 -14.33
C GLN A 18 13.99 -27.86 -13.30
N LEU A 19 12.85 -28.32 -12.77
CA LEU A 19 12.83 -29.44 -11.83
C LEU A 19 13.31 -30.74 -12.47
N ASP A 20 12.94 -30.98 -13.73
CA ASP A 20 13.39 -32.16 -14.46
C ASP A 20 14.92 -32.16 -14.65
N ASN A 21 15.49 -30.99 -14.93
CA ASN A 21 16.94 -30.84 -15.05
C ASN A 21 17.64 -31.15 -13.74
N TYR A 22 17.09 -30.71 -12.60
CA TYR A 22 17.65 -31.02 -11.28
C TYR A 22 17.58 -32.50 -10.95
N SER A 23 16.45 -33.14 -11.24
CA SER A 23 16.30 -34.57 -11.05
C SER A 23 17.30 -35.36 -11.91
N ASN A 24 17.48 -35.00 -13.19
CA ASN A 24 18.47 -35.68 -14.06
C ASN A 24 19.91 -35.58 -13.49
N VAL A 25 20.28 -34.43 -12.93
CA VAL A 25 21.59 -34.26 -12.29
C VAL A 25 21.69 -35.10 -11.00
N LEU A 26 20.62 -35.19 -10.22
CA LEU A 26 20.60 -36.04 -9.03
C LEU A 26 20.72 -37.52 -9.38
N ASP A 27 20.12 -37.98 -10.49
CA ASP A 27 20.28 -39.34 -11.01
C ASP A 27 21.76 -39.66 -11.29
N GLU A 28 22.49 -38.74 -11.91
CA GLU A 28 23.93 -38.90 -12.21
C GLU A 28 24.78 -38.91 -10.93
N LEU A 29 24.43 -38.08 -9.95
CA LEU A 29 25.19 -37.90 -8.72
C LEU A 29 24.86 -38.92 -7.62
N ALA A 30 23.76 -39.67 -7.77
CA ALA A 30 23.23 -40.54 -6.74
C ALA A 30 24.31 -41.50 -6.22
N ASN A 31 25.04 -42.22 -7.08
CA ASN A 31 26.15 -43.14 -6.72
C ASN A 31 26.02 -43.80 -5.32
N ASN A 32 24.92 -44.53 -5.09
CA ASN A 32 24.51 -45.19 -3.83
C ASN A 32 24.14 -44.28 -2.64
N LYS A 33 23.89 -43.00 -2.86
CA LYS A 33 23.41 -42.01 -1.89
C LYS A 33 21.90 -41.82 -2.04
N GLN A 34 21.26 -41.48 -0.94
CA GLN A 34 19.88 -41.01 -0.96
C GLN A 34 19.82 -39.61 -1.57
N THR A 35 18.85 -39.37 -2.45
CA THR A 35 18.71 -38.09 -3.16
C THR A 35 17.38 -37.45 -2.81
N TYR A 36 17.41 -36.14 -2.64
CA TYR A 36 16.29 -35.32 -2.20
C TYR A 36 16.14 -34.10 -3.10
N LEU A 37 14.94 -33.85 -3.59
CA LEU A 37 14.58 -32.61 -4.26
C LEU A 37 13.55 -31.84 -3.42
N ARG A 38 13.82 -30.57 -3.16
CA ARG A 38 12.99 -29.70 -2.32
C ARG A 38 12.63 -28.44 -3.09
N TYR A 39 11.36 -28.07 -3.07
CA TYR A 39 10.84 -26.91 -3.79
C TYR A 39 10.15 -25.95 -2.82
N CYS A 40 10.77 -24.80 -2.58
CA CYS A 40 10.25 -23.76 -1.70
C CYS A 40 9.72 -22.58 -2.50
N THR A 41 8.47 -22.20 -2.26
CA THR A 41 7.80 -21.12 -3.00
C THR A 41 7.15 -20.10 -2.09
N LYS A 42 7.12 -18.82 -2.50
CA LYS A 42 6.31 -17.80 -1.82
C LYS A 42 4.82 -17.97 -2.11
N TYR A 43 4.48 -18.20 -3.38
CA TYR A 43 3.10 -18.31 -3.85
C TYR A 43 2.69 -19.76 -4.10
N PHE A 44 1.39 -20.00 -4.21
CA PHE A 44 0.86 -21.31 -4.58
C PHE A 44 1.28 -21.68 -6.01
N ASP A 45 2.23 -22.60 -6.15
CA ASP A 45 2.78 -23.07 -7.43
C ASP A 45 2.97 -24.60 -7.36
N PRO A 46 1.88 -25.40 -7.31
CA PRO A 46 1.96 -26.85 -7.12
C PRO A 46 2.68 -27.54 -8.28
N LYS A 47 3.56 -28.48 -7.95
CA LYS A 47 4.32 -29.29 -8.90
C LYS A 47 3.93 -30.76 -8.81
N ASP A 48 3.94 -31.42 -9.96
CA ASP A 48 3.71 -32.86 -10.09
C ASP A 48 5.05 -33.54 -10.39
N GLU A 49 5.92 -33.62 -9.37
CA GLU A 49 7.23 -34.28 -9.41
C GLU A 49 7.25 -35.38 -8.35
N ASN A 50 7.78 -36.55 -8.70
CA ASN A 50 7.79 -37.74 -7.87
C ASN A 50 9.18 -38.38 -7.72
N ARG A 51 10.21 -37.81 -8.38
CA ARG A 51 11.60 -38.26 -8.28
C ARG A 51 12.28 -37.70 -7.02
N HIS A 52 13.33 -38.40 -6.59
CA HIS A 52 14.21 -37.97 -5.48
C HIS A 52 13.47 -37.53 -4.21
N ASP A 53 12.48 -38.31 -3.76
CA ASP A 53 11.67 -38.01 -2.58
C ASP A 53 11.19 -36.55 -2.56
N PHE A 54 10.59 -36.10 -3.66
CA PHE A 54 10.24 -34.70 -3.85
C PHE A 54 9.33 -34.18 -2.72
N LEU A 55 9.68 -33.02 -2.18
CA LEU A 55 8.82 -32.30 -1.24
C LEU A 55 8.73 -30.83 -1.63
N GLN A 56 7.49 -30.38 -1.79
CA GLN A 56 7.15 -28.98 -1.96
C GLN A 56 6.61 -28.40 -0.66
N PHE A 57 7.07 -27.19 -0.34
CA PHE A 57 6.57 -26.39 0.78
C PHE A 57 6.62 -24.91 0.41
N ARG A 58 6.02 -24.09 1.26
CA ARG A 58 6.02 -22.64 1.13
C ARG A 58 6.89 -21.99 2.17
N TRP A 59 7.30 -20.77 1.91
CA TRP A 59 7.95 -19.94 2.92
C TRP A 59 7.10 -19.75 4.18
N SER A 60 5.77 -19.79 4.07
CA SER A 60 4.88 -19.72 5.23
C SER A 60 4.94 -20.98 6.09
N ASP A 61 5.23 -22.14 5.50
CA ASP A 61 5.44 -23.37 6.25
C ASP A 61 6.77 -23.30 7.04
N ILE A 62 7.81 -22.71 6.44
CA ILE A 62 9.07 -22.41 7.15
C ILE A 62 8.82 -21.41 8.29
N ALA A 63 8.05 -20.35 8.04
CA ALA A 63 7.72 -19.37 9.07
C ALA A 63 6.98 -20.02 10.25
N GLY A 64 6.04 -20.94 9.97
CA GLY A 64 5.38 -21.75 10.99
C GLY A 64 6.37 -22.57 11.82
N LEU A 65 7.32 -23.25 11.16
CA LEU A 65 8.38 -24.00 11.85
C LEU A 65 9.26 -23.11 12.73
N LEU A 66 9.61 -21.91 12.27
CA LEU A 66 10.46 -20.98 13.03
C LEU A 66 9.80 -20.56 14.36
N LEU A 67 8.47 -20.52 14.44
CA LEU A 67 7.76 -20.18 15.68
C LEU A 67 7.99 -21.21 16.79
N GLU A 68 8.36 -22.45 16.46
CA GLU A 68 8.73 -23.48 17.45
C GLU A 68 10.08 -23.19 18.14
N PHE A 69 10.89 -22.29 17.57
CA PHE A 69 12.23 -21.92 18.07
C PHE A 69 12.34 -20.42 18.38
N ASN A 70 11.23 -19.79 18.77
CA ASN A 70 11.13 -18.35 18.93
C ASN A 70 11.99 -17.76 20.07
N GLU A 71 12.63 -18.60 20.89
CA GLU A 71 13.50 -18.18 21.98
C GLU A 71 14.83 -17.56 21.51
N LYS A 72 15.20 -17.79 20.23
CA LYS A 72 16.46 -17.31 19.66
C LYS A 72 16.25 -16.00 18.89
N GLN A 73 17.03 -14.98 19.20
CA GLN A 73 16.95 -13.67 18.52
C GLN A 73 17.09 -13.81 16.99
N GLN A 74 18.00 -14.65 16.51
CA GLN A 74 18.22 -14.87 15.08
C GLN A 74 16.97 -15.46 14.39
N VAL A 75 16.22 -16.30 15.09
CA VAL A 75 14.97 -16.88 14.58
C VAL A 75 13.90 -15.80 14.50
N GLN A 76 13.79 -14.93 15.51
CA GLN A 76 12.88 -13.80 15.50
C GLN A 76 13.20 -12.80 14.38
N ASP A 77 14.48 -12.47 14.20
CA ASP A 77 14.92 -11.55 13.15
C ASP A 77 14.58 -12.10 11.76
N PHE A 78 14.78 -13.41 11.56
CA PHE A 78 14.46 -14.06 10.29
C PHE A 78 12.94 -14.19 10.07
N TYR A 79 12.16 -14.50 11.11
CA TYR A 79 10.70 -14.51 11.04
C TYR A 79 10.14 -13.13 10.69
N ASN A 80 10.68 -12.06 11.29
CA ASN A 80 10.31 -10.68 11.00
C ASN A 80 10.64 -10.33 9.55
N PHE A 81 11.80 -10.75 9.04
CA PHE A 81 12.12 -10.64 7.62
C PHE A 81 11.05 -11.34 6.76
N LEU A 82 10.72 -12.60 7.03
CA LEU A 82 9.67 -13.31 6.26
C LEU A 82 8.32 -12.60 6.33
N SER A 83 7.95 -12.06 7.48
CA SER A 83 6.70 -11.31 7.68
C SER A 83 6.66 -10.03 6.85
N ASN A 84 7.74 -9.24 6.90
CA ASN A 84 7.85 -7.99 6.15
C ASN A 84 7.78 -8.18 4.63
N TYR A 85 8.20 -9.34 4.12
CA TYR A 85 8.14 -9.68 2.70
C TYR A 85 6.92 -10.54 2.32
N ASN A 86 5.90 -10.63 3.19
CA ASN A 86 4.67 -11.42 2.98
C ASN A 86 4.92 -12.91 2.71
N MET A 87 6.01 -13.44 3.26
CA MET A 87 6.42 -14.83 3.15
C MET A 87 6.03 -15.65 4.39
N ALA A 88 5.69 -15.00 5.51
CA ALA A 88 5.20 -15.68 6.71
C ALA A 88 3.67 -15.88 6.73
N ASN A 89 2.93 -15.35 5.77
CA ASN A 89 1.47 -15.38 5.79
C ASN A 89 0.95 -16.82 5.63
N ASN A 90 0.32 -17.35 6.68
CA ASN A 90 -0.49 -18.56 6.59
C ASN A 90 -1.94 -18.18 6.22
N LEU A 91 -2.69 -19.12 5.65
CA LEU A 91 -4.10 -18.93 5.30
C LEU A 91 -5.01 -19.23 6.50
N GLU A 92 -4.49 -19.17 7.73
CA GLU A 92 -5.27 -19.45 8.91
C GLU A 92 -6.26 -18.31 9.16
N ILE A 93 -7.54 -18.67 9.19
CA ILE A 93 -8.61 -17.75 9.57
C ILE A 93 -8.80 -17.91 11.08
N THR A 94 -8.31 -16.95 11.87
CA THR A 94 -8.55 -16.94 13.32
C THR A 94 -9.85 -16.21 13.64
N ALA A 95 -10.27 -16.26 14.91
CA ALA A 95 -11.42 -15.48 15.38
C ALA A 95 -11.27 -13.97 15.13
N LYS A 96 -10.03 -13.46 15.14
CA LYS A 96 -9.73 -12.06 14.82
C LYS A 96 -10.06 -11.76 13.35
N GLU A 97 -9.65 -12.59 12.40
CA GLU A 97 -9.95 -12.41 10.98
C GLU A 97 -11.46 -12.52 10.72
N VAL A 98 -12.16 -13.47 11.35
CA VAL A 98 -13.63 -13.56 11.25
C VAL A 98 -14.29 -12.27 11.72
N PHE A 99 -13.90 -11.76 12.89
CA PHE A 99 -14.42 -10.50 13.42
C PHE A 99 -14.14 -9.33 12.46
N LEU A 100 -12.93 -9.26 11.86
CA LEU A 100 -12.60 -8.24 10.87
C LEU A 100 -13.48 -8.35 9.61
N PHE A 101 -13.76 -9.56 9.12
CA PHE A 101 -14.63 -9.78 7.96
C PHE A 101 -16.08 -9.36 8.24
N GLU A 102 -16.59 -9.65 9.44
CA GLU A 102 -17.94 -9.23 9.85
C GLU A 102 -18.08 -7.71 9.87
N ASN A 103 -17.04 -7.00 10.32
CA ASN A 103 -17.08 -5.54 10.46
C ASN A 103 -16.65 -4.78 9.21
N LEU A 104 -15.97 -5.43 8.25
CA LEU A 104 -15.41 -4.77 7.07
C LEU A 104 -16.46 -3.95 6.31
N ARG A 105 -17.64 -4.53 6.06
CA ARG A 105 -18.72 -3.82 5.34
C ARG A 105 -19.16 -2.56 6.07
N GLN A 106 -19.31 -2.62 7.39
CA GLN A 106 -19.69 -1.46 8.18
C GLN A 106 -18.59 -0.39 8.16
N THR A 107 -17.32 -0.79 8.30
CA THR A 107 -16.18 0.13 8.19
C THR A 107 -16.16 0.85 6.84
N LEU A 108 -16.35 0.13 5.74
CA LEU A 108 -16.39 0.72 4.39
C LEU A 108 -17.54 1.72 4.24
N ASN A 109 -18.75 1.37 4.74
CA ASN A 109 -19.88 2.29 4.73
C ASN A 109 -19.58 3.57 5.53
N THR A 110 -18.95 3.45 6.70
CA THR A 110 -18.56 4.61 7.51
C THR A 110 -17.59 5.52 6.74
N LEU A 111 -16.59 4.94 6.06
CA LEU A 111 -15.66 5.71 5.24
C LEU A 111 -16.36 6.41 4.06
N ASP A 112 -17.31 5.74 3.42
CA ASP A 112 -18.15 6.33 2.37
C ASP A 112 -18.98 7.50 2.89
N GLU A 113 -19.61 7.37 4.07
CA GLU A 113 -20.38 8.44 4.68
C GLU A 113 -19.51 9.67 4.98
N PHE A 114 -18.30 9.48 5.49
CA PHE A 114 -17.35 10.57 5.68
C PHE A 114 -17.02 11.27 4.37
N LEU A 115 -16.62 10.51 3.35
CA LEU A 115 -16.25 11.07 2.06
C LEU A 115 -17.44 11.77 1.39
N ASP A 116 -18.66 11.23 1.51
CA ASP A 116 -19.88 11.80 0.96
C ASP A 116 -20.20 13.18 1.58
N ARG A 117 -20.02 13.33 2.90
CA ARG A 117 -20.18 14.62 3.58
C ARG A 117 -19.19 15.67 3.09
N LEU A 118 -17.98 15.26 2.71
CA LEU A 118 -16.93 16.17 2.21
C LEU A 118 -17.15 16.61 0.77
N LYS A 119 -17.92 15.85 -0.04
CA LYS A 119 -18.09 16.11 -1.47
C LYS A 119 -18.54 17.55 -1.79
N PRO A 120 -19.56 18.13 -1.14
CA PRO A 120 -20.00 19.50 -1.45
C PRO A 120 -18.89 20.54 -1.24
N ALA A 121 -18.19 20.49 -0.11
CA ALA A 121 -17.12 21.42 0.22
C ALA A 121 -15.90 21.25 -0.70
N PHE A 122 -15.56 20.00 -1.04
CA PHE A 122 -14.50 19.72 -2.01
C PHE A 122 -14.85 20.22 -3.41
N ILE A 123 -16.09 19.98 -3.87
CA ILE A 123 -16.55 20.46 -5.17
C ILE A 123 -16.55 21.99 -5.24
N SER A 124 -16.92 22.66 -4.14
CA SER A 124 -16.83 24.11 -4.04
C SER A 124 -15.38 24.60 -4.08
N SER A 125 -14.46 23.89 -3.41
CA SER A 125 -13.07 24.33 -3.27
C SER A 125 -12.20 24.04 -4.48
N PHE A 126 -12.38 22.87 -5.10
CA PHE A 126 -11.47 22.37 -6.14
C PHE A 126 -12.20 22.02 -7.44
N GLY A 127 -13.52 21.86 -7.41
CA GLY A 127 -14.34 21.44 -8.55
C GLY A 127 -14.72 19.96 -8.52
N LYS A 128 -15.39 19.50 -9.57
CA LYS A 128 -15.91 18.12 -9.66
C LYS A 128 -14.80 17.08 -9.43
N HIS A 129 -15.03 16.15 -8.52
CA HIS A 129 -14.15 15.02 -8.24
C HIS A 129 -14.29 13.92 -9.30
N SER A 130 -13.21 13.15 -9.45
CA SER A 130 -13.15 11.87 -10.13
C SER A 130 -13.55 10.74 -9.18
N LYS A 131 -14.12 9.68 -9.74
CA LYS A 131 -14.39 8.45 -8.99
C LYS A 131 -13.06 7.72 -8.73
N ALA A 132 -12.81 7.33 -7.49
CA ALA A 132 -11.78 6.37 -7.15
C ALA A 132 -12.42 4.99 -7.03
N GLU A 133 -11.80 3.97 -7.63
CA GLU A 133 -12.19 2.58 -7.40
C GLU A 133 -11.62 2.15 -6.04
N ASN A 134 -12.28 2.56 -4.95
CA ASN A 134 -11.72 2.56 -3.60
C ASN A 134 -11.30 1.19 -3.07
N ILE A 135 -11.97 0.11 -3.46
CA ILE A 135 -11.52 -1.25 -3.10
C ILE A 135 -10.16 -1.55 -3.73
N SER A 136 -9.93 -1.13 -4.97
CA SER A 136 -8.63 -1.27 -5.63
C SER A 136 -7.58 -0.35 -5.00
N GLN A 137 -7.96 0.88 -4.64
CA GLN A 137 -7.06 1.81 -3.94
C GLN A 137 -6.64 1.29 -2.57
N MET A 138 -7.56 0.72 -1.81
CA MET A 138 -7.28 0.15 -0.50
C MET A 138 -6.36 -1.08 -0.63
N ARG A 139 -6.62 -1.96 -1.60
CA ARG A 139 -5.79 -3.15 -1.81
C ARG A 139 -4.37 -2.82 -2.27
N ASN A 140 -4.20 -1.86 -3.17
CA ASN A 140 -2.91 -1.63 -3.84
C ASN A 140 -2.09 -0.50 -3.21
N HIS A 141 -2.73 0.40 -2.45
CA HIS A 141 -2.12 1.62 -1.92
C HIS A 141 -2.58 1.95 -0.49
N GLY A 142 -3.29 1.01 0.17
CA GLY A 142 -3.77 1.17 1.54
C GLY A 142 -4.58 2.44 1.80
N ARG A 143 -5.34 2.94 0.82
CA ARG A 143 -6.06 4.22 0.95
C ARG A 143 -7.50 4.18 0.48
N TYR A 144 -8.35 5.00 1.09
CA TYR A 144 -9.77 5.16 0.77
C TYR A 144 -10.09 6.63 0.51
N ILE A 145 -10.42 6.99 -0.74
CA ILE A 145 -10.27 8.38 -1.20
C ILE A 145 -11.32 8.83 -2.23
N PHE A 146 -11.32 10.13 -2.51
CA PHE A 146 -11.63 10.66 -3.85
C PHE A 146 -10.69 11.82 -4.17
N TYR A 147 -10.61 12.19 -5.45
CA TYR A 147 -9.65 13.19 -5.91
C TYR A 147 -10.16 13.93 -7.13
N LYS A 148 -9.50 15.04 -7.51
CA LYS A 148 -9.67 15.71 -8.79
C LYS A 148 -8.36 15.63 -9.55
N GLY A 149 -8.40 15.08 -10.77
CA GLY A 149 -7.26 15.10 -11.68
C GLY A 149 -7.19 16.39 -12.52
N LYS A 150 -6.03 16.64 -13.13
CA LYS A 150 -5.77 17.78 -14.03
C LYS A 150 -6.06 19.12 -13.36
N VAL A 151 -5.48 19.31 -12.19
CA VAL A 151 -5.62 20.49 -11.33
C VAL A 151 -4.66 21.62 -11.69
N PHE A 152 -3.55 21.36 -12.39
CA PHE A 152 -2.61 22.40 -12.85
C PHE A 152 -1.73 21.93 -14.02
N GLY A 153 -1.05 22.86 -14.70
CA GLY A 153 -0.11 22.56 -15.80
C GLY A 153 -0.71 21.77 -16.98
N GLU A 154 0.17 21.30 -17.85
CA GLU A 154 -0.17 20.49 -19.04
C GLU A 154 0.59 19.15 -19.04
N GLY A 155 0.13 18.21 -19.87
CA GLY A 155 0.79 16.91 -20.05
C GLY A 155 0.26 15.83 -19.12
N SER A 156 1.18 15.08 -18.49
CA SER A 156 0.82 13.92 -17.68
C SER A 156 0.09 14.31 -16.38
N GLY A 157 -0.46 13.31 -15.69
CA GLY A 157 -1.40 13.49 -14.58
C GLY A 157 -0.86 14.30 -13.41
N ASN A 158 -1.77 14.97 -12.73
CA ASN A 158 -1.63 15.60 -11.43
C ASN A 158 -3.01 15.60 -10.77
N GLU A 159 -3.05 15.70 -9.45
CA GLU A 159 -4.29 15.64 -8.69
C GLU A 159 -4.22 16.39 -7.36
N ILE A 160 -5.39 16.80 -6.88
CA ILE A 160 -5.65 17.11 -5.46
C ILE A 160 -6.61 16.06 -4.95
N GLY A 161 -6.35 15.48 -3.80
CA GLY A 161 -7.22 14.48 -3.23
C GLY A 161 -7.40 14.56 -1.73
N VAL A 162 -8.36 13.79 -1.24
CA VAL A 162 -8.75 13.70 0.16
C VAL A 162 -9.15 12.27 0.52
N GLY A 163 -8.87 11.87 1.75
CA GLY A 163 -9.48 10.69 2.35
C GLY A 163 -8.69 10.14 3.52
N PHE A 164 -8.62 8.81 3.57
CA PHE A 164 -8.02 8.06 4.67
C PHE A 164 -6.85 7.22 4.15
N ASN A 165 -5.68 7.38 4.76
CA ASN A 165 -4.58 6.44 4.61
C ASN A 165 -4.73 5.40 5.72
N LEU A 166 -4.75 4.13 5.36
CA LEU A 166 -4.99 2.98 6.22
C LEU A 166 -3.75 2.09 6.34
N GLU A 167 -2.60 2.51 5.80
CA GLU A 167 -1.31 1.81 5.96
C GLU A 167 -0.70 2.10 7.34
N ASP A 168 -0.27 1.05 8.04
CA ASP A 168 0.35 1.01 9.38
C ASP A 168 -0.43 1.73 10.49
N LYS A 169 -0.56 3.05 10.36
CA LYS A 169 -1.23 3.96 11.26
C LYS A 169 -2.30 4.74 10.49
N PRO A 170 -3.60 4.56 10.78
CA PRO A 170 -4.66 5.26 10.08
C PRO A 170 -4.56 6.79 10.20
N LEU A 171 -4.57 7.50 9.07
CA LEU A 171 -4.50 8.96 8.99
C LEU A 171 -5.68 9.50 8.18
N VAL A 172 -6.18 10.67 8.56
CA VAL A 172 -6.89 11.56 7.62
C VAL A 172 -5.86 12.37 6.86
N TYR A 173 -6.09 12.59 5.56
CA TYR A 173 -5.15 13.33 4.75
C TYR A 173 -5.77 14.04 3.55
N VAL A 174 -5.17 15.18 3.21
CA VAL A 174 -5.31 15.86 1.92
C VAL A 174 -3.95 15.90 1.24
N TRP A 175 -3.91 15.74 -0.08
CA TRP A 175 -2.65 15.71 -0.81
C TRP A 175 -2.73 16.43 -2.16
N ILE A 176 -1.55 16.76 -2.67
CA ILE A 176 -1.33 17.17 -4.05
C ILE A 176 -0.24 16.26 -4.61
N TRP A 177 -0.49 15.70 -5.80
CA TRP A 177 0.46 14.86 -6.50
C TRP A 177 0.61 15.32 -7.95
N THR A 178 1.80 15.15 -8.49
CA THR A 178 2.08 15.36 -9.92
C THR A 178 2.93 14.23 -10.47
N SER A 179 2.85 14.01 -11.77
CA SER A 179 3.71 13.08 -12.48
C SER A 179 4.89 13.82 -13.12
N LYS A 180 5.99 13.12 -13.35
CA LYS A 180 7.18 13.68 -14.03
C LYS A 180 6.91 14.23 -15.42
N GLY A 181 5.87 13.74 -16.11
CA GLY A 181 5.50 14.21 -17.44
C GLY A 181 4.58 15.44 -17.45
N ASN A 182 4.31 16.07 -16.30
CA ASN A 182 3.58 17.32 -16.22
C ASN A 182 4.52 18.52 -16.38
N SER A 183 4.11 19.53 -17.15
CA SER A 183 4.94 20.70 -17.49
C SER A 183 5.33 21.59 -16.30
N LYS A 184 4.66 21.44 -15.15
CA LYS A 184 4.86 22.27 -13.95
C LYS A 184 5.45 21.50 -12.77
N THR A 185 5.90 20.26 -12.96
CA THR A 185 6.39 19.41 -11.85
C THR A 185 7.61 20.00 -11.14
N GLU A 186 8.57 20.57 -11.87
CA GLU A 186 9.74 21.21 -11.24
C GLU A 186 9.33 22.44 -10.42
N THR A 187 8.50 23.32 -11.00
CA THR A 187 7.94 24.48 -10.31
C THR A 187 7.14 24.07 -9.07
N PHE A 188 6.35 23.00 -9.16
CA PHE A 188 5.59 22.45 -8.04
C PHE A 188 6.52 22.03 -6.90
N ASN A 189 7.56 21.26 -7.21
CA ASN A 189 8.53 20.81 -6.21
C ASN A 189 9.23 21.98 -5.51
N GLU A 190 9.59 23.04 -6.25
CA GLU A 190 10.20 24.25 -5.68
C GLU A 190 9.24 25.01 -4.77
N LEU A 191 7.98 25.17 -5.19
CA LEU A 191 6.95 25.87 -4.42
C LEU A 191 6.58 25.12 -3.15
N VAL A 192 6.44 23.80 -3.22
CA VAL A 192 6.23 22.94 -2.04
C VAL A 192 7.40 23.08 -1.07
N LYS A 193 8.64 23.07 -1.57
CA LYS A 193 9.83 23.25 -0.73
C LYS A 193 9.86 24.62 -0.04
N LYS A 194 9.47 25.70 -0.74
CA LYS A 194 9.35 27.05 -0.16
C LYS A 194 8.22 27.16 0.88
N ASN A 195 7.19 26.35 0.75
CA ASN A 195 6.01 26.34 1.61
C ASN A 195 5.93 25.07 2.49
N SER A 196 7.08 24.47 2.84
CA SER A 196 7.13 23.18 3.53
C SER A 196 6.45 23.19 4.89
N SER A 197 6.35 24.35 5.56
CA SER A 197 5.64 24.52 6.84
C SER A 197 4.13 24.26 6.77
N ILE A 198 3.56 24.26 5.56
CA ILE A 198 2.13 23.94 5.35
C ILE A 198 1.89 22.43 5.41
N PHE A 199 2.88 21.63 4.99
CA PHE A 199 2.71 20.23 4.69
C PHE A 199 3.32 19.35 5.79
N SER A 200 2.59 18.30 6.17
CA SER A 200 3.10 17.26 7.08
C SER A 200 4.16 16.40 6.39
N THR A 201 4.02 16.19 5.08
CA THR A 201 4.94 15.40 4.26
C THR A 201 5.21 16.12 2.94
N THR A 202 6.48 16.20 2.58
CA THR A 202 6.94 16.73 1.29
C THR A 202 7.92 15.75 0.68
N GLU A 203 7.56 15.19 -0.46
CA GLU A 203 8.39 14.31 -1.27
C GLU A 203 8.52 14.86 -2.68
N LYS A 204 9.36 14.24 -3.49
CA LYS A 204 9.44 14.59 -4.91
C LYS A 204 8.10 14.26 -5.58
N ASP A 205 7.51 15.26 -6.20
CA ASP A 205 6.25 15.18 -6.95
C ASP A 205 5.00 14.94 -6.06
N TYR A 206 5.11 15.08 -4.73
CA TYR A 206 4.04 14.83 -3.77
C TYR A 206 4.13 15.70 -2.52
N CYS A 207 2.99 16.18 -2.02
CA CYS A 207 2.88 16.74 -0.67
C CYS A 207 1.53 16.42 -0.03
N SER A 208 1.49 16.37 1.30
CA SER A 208 0.26 16.13 2.04
C SER A 208 0.20 16.87 3.37
N ILE A 209 -1.02 17.08 3.84
CA ILE A 209 -1.33 17.49 5.21
C ILE A 209 -2.06 16.30 5.84
N THR A 210 -1.56 15.82 6.97
CA THR A 210 -2.03 14.59 7.62
C THR A 210 -2.34 14.83 9.09
N GLN A 211 -3.28 14.05 9.63
CA GLN A 211 -3.50 13.93 11.07
C GLN A 211 -3.85 12.48 11.42
N ASP A 212 -3.34 12.02 12.55
CA ASP A 212 -3.63 10.70 13.10
C ASP A 212 -5.13 10.54 13.37
N LEU A 213 -5.76 9.52 12.79
CA LEU A 213 -7.18 9.27 12.99
C LEU A 213 -7.52 9.01 14.46
N SER A 214 -6.59 8.42 15.21
CA SER A 214 -6.81 8.14 16.64
C SER A 214 -6.88 9.41 17.49
N SER A 215 -6.32 10.53 17.02
CA SER A 215 -6.39 11.81 17.73
C SER A 215 -7.82 12.35 17.84
N PHE A 216 -8.73 11.91 16.97
CA PHE A 216 -10.13 12.33 16.99
C PHE A 216 -10.99 11.57 18.00
N LEU A 217 -10.50 10.45 18.57
CA LEU A 217 -11.26 9.61 19.50
C LEU A 217 -11.54 10.28 20.84
N ALA A 218 -10.79 11.33 21.20
CA ALA A 218 -10.95 12.06 22.45
C ALA A 218 -12.08 13.11 22.40
N TYR A 219 -12.62 13.40 21.23
CA TYR A 219 -13.69 14.40 21.07
C TYR A 219 -15.05 13.79 21.34
N GLU A 220 -15.99 14.62 21.82
CA GLU A 220 -17.38 14.22 22.05
C GLU A 220 -18.07 13.80 20.74
N ASN A 221 -17.75 14.49 19.63
CA ASN A 221 -18.21 14.13 18.30
C ASN A 221 -17.03 14.02 17.31
N PRO A 222 -16.37 12.84 17.24
CA PRO A 222 -15.22 12.64 16.36
C PRO A 222 -15.54 12.89 14.89
N ALA A 223 -16.79 12.62 14.46
CA ALA A 223 -17.17 12.76 13.07
C ALA A 223 -17.20 14.23 12.61
N GLU A 224 -17.77 15.12 13.43
CA GLU A 224 -17.79 16.56 13.16
C GLU A 224 -16.38 17.16 13.18
N GLU A 225 -15.52 16.70 14.08
CA GLU A 225 -14.14 17.21 14.17
C GLU A 225 -13.27 16.76 13.00
N ILE A 226 -13.48 15.54 12.49
CA ILE A 226 -12.86 15.08 11.24
C ILE A 226 -13.31 15.95 10.06
N GLU A 227 -14.62 16.22 9.95
CA GLU A 227 -15.16 17.07 8.89
C GLU A 227 -14.56 18.47 8.95
N LYS A 228 -14.57 19.10 10.14
CA LYS A 228 -13.98 20.40 10.39
C LYS A 228 -12.50 20.43 10.01
N TRP A 229 -11.74 19.39 10.37
CA TRP A 229 -10.34 19.29 10.00
C TRP A 229 -10.15 19.33 8.48
N PHE A 230 -10.93 18.56 7.72
CA PHE A 230 -10.86 18.60 6.25
C PHE A 230 -11.20 19.98 5.69
N LEU A 231 -12.25 20.64 6.19
CA LEU A 231 -12.64 21.98 5.76
C LEU A 231 -11.54 23.02 6.03
N GLU A 232 -10.92 22.96 7.19
CA GLU A 232 -9.76 23.80 7.52
C GLU A 232 -8.59 23.56 6.55
N LYS A 233 -8.29 22.28 6.25
CA LYS A 233 -7.20 21.96 5.32
C LYS A 233 -7.53 22.34 3.87
N PHE A 234 -8.79 22.29 3.46
CA PHE A 234 -9.22 22.80 2.16
C PHE A 234 -8.95 24.30 2.04
N ASN A 235 -9.21 25.09 3.10
CA ASN A 235 -8.91 26.51 3.10
C ASN A 235 -7.40 26.79 3.02
N ILE A 236 -6.58 26.00 3.72
CA ILE A 236 -5.12 26.09 3.62
C ILE A 236 -4.64 25.79 2.19
N LEU A 237 -5.13 24.71 1.58
CA LEU A 237 -4.77 24.37 0.20
C LEU A 237 -5.27 25.42 -0.80
N ARG A 238 -6.47 25.98 -0.61
CA ARG A 238 -6.96 27.09 -1.45
C ARG A 238 -6.06 28.31 -1.36
N LYS A 239 -5.57 28.65 -0.17
CA LYS A 239 -4.61 29.74 0.00
C LYS A 239 -3.32 29.44 -0.77
N PHE A 240 -2.77 28.24 -0.62
CA PHE A 240 -1.59 27.81 -1.39
C PHE A 240 -1.81 27.92 -2.89
N ILE A 241 -2.97 27.49 -3.40
CA ILE A 241 -3.36 27.59 -4.82
C ILE A 241 -3.39 29.06 -5.28
N ASN A 242 -3.98 29.95 -4.50
CA ASN A 242 -4.05 31.38 -4.81
C ASN A 242 -2.68 32.06 -4.78
N ASP A 243 -1.82 31.64 -3.85
CA ASP A 243 -0.48 32.19 -3.65
C ASP A 243 0.55 31.60 -4.64
N THR A 244 0.15 30.62 -5.47
CA THR A 244 1.04 29.96 -6.45
C THR A 244 0.47 29.95 -7.89
N PRO A 245 0.14 31.12 -8.47
CA PRO A 245 -0.43 31.21 -9.81
C PRO A 245 0.49 30.64 -10.91
N GLU A 246 1.79 30.48 -10.66
CA GLU A 246 2.80 29.98 -11.59
C GLU A 246 2.55 28.52 -12.03
N LEU A 247 1.78 27.77 -11.24
CA LEU A 247 1.36 26.41 -11.57
C LEU A 247 0.22 26.35 -12.61
N GLU A 248 -0.43 27.48 -12.90
CA GLU A 248 -1.56 27.56 -13.84
C GLU A 248 -2.71 26.65 -13.40
N TRP A 249 -3.20 26.88 -12.18
CA TRP A 249 -4.26 26.09 -11.58
C TRP A 249 -5.56 26.10 -12.41
N LYS A 250 -6.13 24.90 -12.56
CA LYS A 250 -7.38 24.58 -13.29
C LYS A 250 -8.52 24.21 -12.33
N VAL A 251 -8.45 24.71 -11.10
CA VAL A 251 -9.49 24.58 -10.08
C VAL A 251 -10.31 25.88 -10.02
N LYS A 252 -11.53 25.80 -9.48
CA LYS A 252 -12.35 27.01 -9.29
C LYS A 252 -11.72 27.88 -8.20
N ILE A 253 -11.20 29.03 -8.58
CA ILE A 253 -10.79 30.07 -7.63
C ILE A 253 -11.99 30.99 -7.45
N ASP A 254 -12.79 30.77 -6.40
CA ASP A 254 -13.71 31.82 -5.97
C ASP A 254 -12.85 32.96 -5.41
N GLN A 255 -12.90 34.13 -6.06
CA GLN A 255 -12.44 35.36 -5.43
C GLN A 255 -13.25 35.56 -4.15
N PRO A 256 -12.61 35.90 -3.01
CA PRO A 256 -13.36 36.19 -1.79
C PRO A 256 -14.37 37.30 -2.10
N ARG A 257 -15.64 37.03 -1.82
CA ARG A 257 -16.66 38.07 -1.70
C ARG A 257 -16.42 38.89 -0.44
#